data_AF-A0A1Z5H4U7-F1
#
_entry.id   AF-A0A1Z5H4U7-F1
#
_cell.length_a   1.000
_cell.length_b   1.000
_cell.length_c   1.000
_cell.angle_alpha   90.00
_cell.angle_beta   90.00
_cell.angle_gamma   90.00
#
_symmetry.space_group_name_H-M   'P 1'
#
loop_
_entity.id
_entity.type
_entity.pdbx_description
1 polymer ?
#
loop_
_entity_poly.entity_id
_entity_poly.type
_entity_poly.pdbx_seq_one_letter_code
_entity_poly.pdbx_strand_id
1 'polypeptide(L)'
;MKLSKIIGIVVILVAAVALVVKLTSFGLGSPRSLQGNYFAESVPGRSGGGMLITAHSITYTPSGYTAFKANNLKWHKYGEYYRIQGHVNRNSYHAGYKEDYMYDRQGNELRVQTYGQYKHNRNFKGVTPFKLVHQR
;
A
#
# COMPACT_ATOMS: atom_id res chain seq x y z
N MET A 1 -10.99 11.66 47.07
CA MET A 1 -10.87 11.99 45.63
C MET A 1 -12.29 12.12 45.06
N LYS A 2 -12.70 13.27 44.52
CA LYS A 2 -14.10 13.49 44.08
C LYS A 2 -14.39 12.65 42.82
N LEU A 3 -15.52 11.93 42.81
CA LEU A 3 -15.97 11.01 41.76
C LEU A 3 -15.89 11.62 40.34
N SER A 4 -16.10 12.94 40.22
CA SER A 4 -15.98 13.71 38.98
C SER A 4 -14.57 13.73 38.36
N LYS A 5 -13.50 13.67 39.18
CA LYS A 5 -12.12 13.58 38.65
C LYS A 5 -11.81 12.19 38.11
N ILE A 6 -12.41 11.14 38.67
CA ILE A 6 -12.21 9.75 38.23
C ILE A 6 -12.88 9.53 36.86
N ILE A 7 -14.12 10.03 36.69
CA ILE A 7 -14.85 9.93 35.43
C ILE A 7 -14.11 10.68 34.30
N GLY A 8 -13.61 11.89 34.58
CA GLY A 8 -12.85 12.67 33.58
C GLY A 8 -11.57 11.96 33.11
N ILE A 9 -10.83 11.32 34.02
CA ILE A 9 -9.61 10.56 33.67
C ILE A 9 -9.95 9.31 32.84
N VAL A 10 -11.02 8.60 33.19
CA VAL A 10 -11.46 7.39 32.45
C VAL A 10 -11.88 7.74 31.02
N VAL A 11 -12.61 8.83 30.80
CA VAL A 11 -13.05 9.26 29.46
C VAL A 11 -11.85 9.64 28.57
N ILE A 12 -10.86 10.36 29.13
CA ILE A 12 -9.64 10.72 28.41
C ILE A 12 -8.83 9.47 28.01
N LEU A 13 -8.71 8.50 28.92
CA LEU A 13 -8.01 7.24 28.62
C LEU A 13 -8.69 6.44 27.50
N VAL A 14 -10.02 6.33 27.53
CA VAL A 14 -10.78 5.61 26.48
C VAL A 14 -10.62 6.31 25.12
N ALA A 15 -10.67 7.65 25.09
CA ALA A 15 -10.46 8.42 23.86
C ALA A 15 -9.04 8.25 23.30
N ALA A 16 -8.02 8.26 24.17
CA ALA A 16 -6.63 8.07 23.77
C ALA A 16 -6.39 6.65 23.22
N VAL A 17 -6.94 5.62 23.85
CA VAL A 17 -6.83 4.23 23.38
C VAL A 17 -7.54 4.07 22.02
N ALA A 18 -8.74 4.64 21.85
CA ALA A 18 -9.46 4.59 20.58
C ALA A 18 -8.70 5.29 19.44
N LEU A 19 -8.03 6.40 19.74
CA LEU A 19 -7.19 7.12 18.78
C LEU A 19 -5.96 6.29 18.36
N VAL A 20 -5.27 5.67 19.32
CA VAL A 20 -4.10 4.81 19.06
C VAL A 20 -4.50 3.55 18.29
N VAL A 21 -5.65 2.94 18.58
CA VAL A 21 -6.16 1.78 17.83
C VAL A 21 -6.46 2.15 16.39
N LYS A 22 -7.09 3.30 16.13
CA LYS A 22 -7.29 3.78 14.74
C LYS A 22 -5.96 4.03 14.01
N LEU A 23 -4.97 4.59 14.71
CA LEU A 23 -3.64 4.89 14.16
C LEU A 23 -2.75 3.65 13.95
N THR A 24 -3.11 2.50 14.51
CA THR A 24 -2.34 1.25 14.35
C THR A 24 -3.11 0.18 13.57
N SER A 25 -4.42 0.35 13.40
CA SER A 25 -5.25 -0.55 12.62
C SER A 25 -4.92 -0.44 11.13
N PHE A 26 -4.78 -1.61 10.50
CA PHE A 26 -4.74 -1.71 9.05
C PHE A 26 -6.16 -1.80 8.52
N GLY A 27 -6.49 -0.98 7.53
CA GLY A 27 -7.68 -1.17 6.73
C GLY A 27 -7.56 -2.45 5.89
N LEU A 28 -8.70 -3.06 5.57
CA LEU A 28 -8.75 -4.23 4.70
C LEU A 28 -8.79 -3.79 3.23
N GLY A 29 -8.14 -4.58 2.37
CA GLY A 29 -8.15 -4.35 0.92
C GLY A 29 -7.10 -3.35 0.45
N SER A 30 -7.39 -2.67 -0.65
CA SER A 30 -6.64 -1.51 -1.12
C SER A 30 -7.47 -0.22 -0.98
N PRO A 31 -6.83 0.93 -0.72
CA PRO A 31 -7.52 2.22 -0.71
C PRO A 31 -8.16 2.52 -2.07
N ARG A 32 -9.40 3.03 -2.09
CA ARG A 32 -10.08 3.43 -3.35
C ARG A 32 -9.26 4.42 -4.17
N SER A 33 -8.55 5.33 -3.51
CA SER A 33 -7.67 6.31 -4.17
C SER A 33 -6.54 5.67 -4.96
N LEU A 34 -6.17 4.41 -4.72
CA LEU A 34 -5.13 3.70 -5.47
C LEU A 34 -5.67 2.73 -6.51
N GLN A 35 -6.98 2.52 -6.55
CA GLN A 35 -7.57 1.56 -7.48
C GLN A 35 -7.52 2.11 -8.92
N GLY A 36 -7.23 1.20 -9.85
CA GLY A 36 -7.04 1.55 -11.26
C GLY A 36 -6.14 0.58 -12.01
N ASN A 37 -6.10 0.76 -13.32
CA ASN A 37 -5.14 0.13 -14.22
C ASN A 37 -4.02 1.10 -14.54
N TYR A 38 -2.79 0.66 -14.31
CA TYR A 38 -1.59 1.44 -14.55
C TYR A 38 -0.63 0.70 -15.47
N PHE A 39 0.23 1.44 -16.17
CA PHE A 39 1.25 0.90 -17.05
C PHE A 39 2.55 1.68 -16.89
N ALA A 40 3.67 0.97 -16.83
CA ALA A 40 5.00 1.57 -16.92
C ALA A 40 5.68 1.09 -18.20
N GLU A 41 6.30 2.01 -18.94
CA GLU A 41 7.13 1.66 -20.07
C GLU A 41 8.42 0.96 -19.62
N SER A 42 8.96 0.13 -20.49
CA SER A 42 10.28 -0.46 -20.27
C SER A 42 11.36 0.60 -20.41
N VAL A 43 12.30 0.64 -19.47
CA VAL A 43 13.46 1.54 -19.49
C VAL A 43 14.74 0.71 -19.39
N PRO A 44 15.91 1.23 -19.81
CA PRO A 44 17.16 0.49 -19.70
C PRO A 44 17.38 -0.04 -18.27
N GLY A 45 17.57 -1.36 -18.14
CA GLY A 45 17.75 -2.05 -16.86
C GLY A 45 16.48 -2.31 -16.04
N ARG A 46 15.27 -2.00 -16.53
CA ARG A 46 13.99 -2.32 -15.86
C ARG A 46 12.89 -2.67 -16.86
N SER A 47 12.30 -3.85 -16.72
CA SER A 47 11.10 -4.22 -17.47
C SER A 47 9.93 -3.32 -17.05
N GLY A 48 9.21 -2.79 -18.05
CA GLY A 48 7.92 -2.15 -17.85
C GLY A 48 6.85 -3.17 -17.44
N GLY A 49 5.59 -2.77 -17.50
CA GLY A 49 4.48 -3.70 -17.27
C GLY A 49 3.20 -3.05 -16.80
N GLY A 50 2.15 -3.86 -16.72
CA GLY A 50 0.85 -3.46 -16.22
C GLY A 50 0.73 -3.69 -14.71
N MET A 51 0.09 -2.76 -14.01
CA MET A 51 -0.33 -2.91 -12.61
C MET A 51 -1.83 -2.67 -12.49
N LEU A 52 -2.57 -3.69 -12.05
CA LEU A 52 -3.99 -3.59 -11.73
C LEU A 52 -4.16 -3.59 -10.21
N ILE A 53 -4.74 -2.51 -9.68
CA ILE A 53 -5.11 -2.39 -8.27
C ILE A 53 -6.63 -2.42 -8.15
N THR A 54 -7.13 -3.44 -7.47
CA THR A 54 -8.56 -3.58 -7.12
C THR A 54 -8.72 -3.54 -5.60
N ALA A 55 -9.96 -3.47 -5.11
CA ALA A 55 -10.24 -3.51 -3.68
C ALA A 55 -9.64 -4.72 -2.95
N HIS A 56 -9.41 -5.85 -3.62
CA HIS A 56 -9.00 -7.11 -2.99
C HIS A 56 -7.65 -7.67 -3.43
N SER A 57 -7.11 -7.18 -4.55
CA SER A 57 -5.83 -7.66 -5.07
C SER A 57 -5.05 -6.58 -5.82
N ILE A 58 -3.73 -6.71 -5.77
CA ILE A 58 -2.78 -5.98 -6.63
C ILE A 58 -2.15 -7.02 -7.55
N THR A 59 -2.20 -6.77 -8.85
CA THR A 59 -1.58 -7.64 -9.86
C THR A 59 -0.56 -6.84 -10.64
N TYR A 60 0.71 -7.24 -10.60
CA TYR A 60 1.76 -6.68 -11.43
C TYR A 60 2.18 -7.69 -12.49
N THR A 61 2.15 -7.29 -13.76
CA THR A 61 2.55 -8.12 -14.90
C THR A 61 3.69 -7.42 -15.63
N PRO A 62 4.96 -7.80 -15.34
CA PRO A 62 6.08 -7.27 -16.08
C PRO A 62 6.01 -7.70 -17.54
N SER A 63 6.47 -6.85 -18.45
CA SER A 63 6.47 -7.14 -19.89
C SER A 63 7.28 -8.41 -20.20
N GLY A 64 6.61 -9.43 -20.74
CA GLY A 64 7.21 -10.72 -21.10
C GLY A 64 7.35 -11.74 -19.96
N TYR A 65 6.76 -11.47 -18.79
CA TYR A 65 6.86 -12.34 -17.61
C TYR A 65 5.48 -12.72 -17.04
N THR A 66 5.47 -13.71 -16.16
CA THR A 66 4.27 -14.13 -15.43
C THR A 66 3.82 -13.04 -14.45
N ALA A 67 2.50 -12.88 -14.32
CA ALA A 67 1.91 -11.93 -13.39
C ALA A 67 2.10 -12.36 -11.92
N PHE A 68 2.42 -11.38 -11.07
CA PHE A 68 2.46 -11.47 -9.63
C PHE A 68 1.15 -10.94 -9.07
N LYS A 69 0.40 -11.77 -8.36
CA LYS A 69 -0.89 -11.38 -7.77
C LYS A 69 -0.85 -11.48 -6.26
N ALA A 70 -0.91 -10.33 -5.60
CA ALA A 70 -1.02 -10.21 -4.16
C ALA A 70 -2.49 -10.13 -3.74
N ASN A 71 -2.86 -10.94 -2.75
CA ASN A 71 -4.19 -10.97 -2.14
C ASN A 71 -4.07 -10.74 -0.62
N ASN A 72 -5.20 -10.81 0.10
CA ASN A 72 -5.28 -10.59 1.54
C ASN A 72 -4.68 -9.23 1.95
N LEU A 73 -4.99 -8.22 1.12
CA LEU A 73 -4.41 -6.89 1.26
C LEU A 73 -4.83 -6.25 2.58
N LYS A 74 -3.87 -5.61 3.21
CA LYS A 74 -4.03 -4.77 4.38
C LYS A 74 -3.30 -3.47 4.12
N TRP A 75 -3.92 -2.34 4.43
CA TRP A 75 -3.32 -1.04 4.17
C TRP A 75 -3.29 -0.16 5.41
N HIS A 76 -2.33 0.74 5.45
CA HIS A 76 -2.22 1.76 6.48
C HIS A 76 -1.78 3.08 5.84
N LYS A 77 -2.47 4.19 6.19
CA LYS A 77 -2.13 5.52 5.65
C LYS A 77 -0.94 6.09 6.44
N TYR A 78 0.11 6.48 5.73
CA TYR A 78 1.36 6.97 6.29
C TYR A 78 1.63 8.38 5.74
N GLY A 79 1.01 9.39 6.36
CA GLY A 79 0.97 10.75 5.81
C GLY A 79 0.21 10.77 4.47
N GLU A 80 0.87 11.25 3.41
CA GLU A 80 0.34 11.28 2.04
C GLU A 80 0.40 9.91 1.33
N TYR A 81 1.14 8.95 1.89
CA TYR A 81 1.39 7.65 1.27
C TYR A 81 0.52 6.55 1.85
N TYR A 82 0.45 5.41 1.17
CA TYR A 82 -0.16 4.19 1.70
C TYR A 82 0.87 3.08 1.78
N ARG A 83 0.99 2.46 2.94
CA ARG A 83 1.66 1.17 3.09
C ARG A 83 0.64 0.08 2.82
N ILE A 84 0.92 -0.82 1.89
CA ILE A 84 0.08 -1.99 1.62
C ILE A 84 0.91 -3.25 1.85
N GLN A 85 0.33 -4.17 2.62
CA GLN A 85 0.85 -5.49 2.86
C GLN A 85 -0.08 -6.53 2.24
N GLY A 86 0.48 -7.61 1.73
CA GLY A 86 -0.28 -8.67 1.08
C GLY A 86 0.50 -9.97 1.01
N HIS A 87 -0.07 -10.95 0.31
CA HIS A 87 0.59 -12.23 0.06
C HIS A 87 0.48 -12.62 -1.40
N VAL A 88 1.62 -12.89 -2.02
CA VAL A 88 1.72 -13.48 -3.35
C VAL A 88 1.81 -14.99 -3.18
N ASN A 89 0.85 -15.70 -3.75
CA ASN A 89 0.80 -17.16 -3.65
C ASN A 89 1.94 -17.79 -4.44
N ARG A 90 2.44 -18.95 -3.99
CA ARG A 90 3.42 -19.72 -4.75
C ARG A 90 2.82 -20.16 -6.09
N ASN A 91 3.63 -20.15 -7.14
CA ASN A 91 3.33 -20.80 -8.41
C ASN A 91 4.58 -21.52 -8.94
N SER A 92 4.54 -21.96 -10.20
CA SER A 92 5.66 -22.63 -10.88
C SER A 92 6.90 -21.74 -11.08
N TYR A 93 6.76 -20.42 -11.00
CA TYR A 93 7.82 -19.45 -11.33
C TYR A 93 8.40 -18.73 -10.11
N HIS A 94 7.70 -18.72 -8.98
CA HIS A 94 8.18 -18.09 -7.75
C HIS A 94 7.69 -18.79 -6.48
N ALA A 95 8.56 -18.83 -5.47
CA ALA A 95 8.16 -19.13 -4.09
C ALA A 95 7.22 -18.02 -3.61
N GLY A 96 6.10 -18.38 -3.00
CA GLY A 96 5.17 -17.38 -2.46
C GLY A 96 5.86 -16.50 -1.43
N TYR A 97 5.49 -15.22 -1.36
CA TYR A 97 6.14 -14.24 -0.51
C TYR A 97 5.15 -13.21 0.03
N LYS A 98 5.53 -12.57 1.14
CA LYS A 98 4.80 -11.42 1.68
C LYS A 98 5.18 -10.17 0.92
N GLU A 99 4.18 -9.41 0.49
CA GLU A 99 4.38 -8.07 -0.03
C GLU A 99 4.28 -7.04 1.09
N ASP A 100 5.17 -6.05 1.06
CA ASP A 100 5.17 -4.89 1.95
C ASP A 100 5.74 -3.68 1.20
N TYR A 101 4.85 -2.88 0.62
CA TYR A 101 5.17 -1.81 -0.31
C TYR A 101 4.54 -0.48 0.11
N MET A 102 5.21 0.60 -0.27
CA MET A 102 4.71 1.97 -0.16
C MET A 102 4.23 2.44 -1.52
N TYR A 103 3.06 3.07 -1.52
CA TYR A 103 2.39 3.61 -2.70
C TYR A 103 2.17 5.11 -2.52
N ASP A 104 2.51 5.86 -3.57
CA ASP A 104 2.29 7.29 -3.72
C ASP A 104 1.55 7.51 -5.04
N ARG A 105 0.33 8.07 -4.98
CA ARG A 105 -0.44 8.40 -6.19
C ARG A 105 -0.60 9.90 -6.28
N GLN A 106 -0.12 10.46 -7.39
CA GLN A 106 -0.21 11.88 -7.69
C GLN A 106 -0.86 12.04 -9.07
N GLY A 107 -2.15 12.38 -9.07
CA GLY A 107 -2.96 12.43 -10.29
C GLY A 107 -2.99 11.07 -11.01
N ASN A 108 -2.40 11.05 -12.21
CA ASN A 108 -2.30 9.88 -13.07
C ASN A 108 -1.00 9.09 -12.89
N GLU A 109 -0.14 9.46 -11.94
CA GLU A 109 1.07 8.73 -11.63
C GLU A 109 0.90 7.91 -10.36
N LEU A 110 1.40 6.68 -10.40
CA LEU A 110 1.53 5.81 -9.25
C LEU A 110 3.00 5.41 -9.10
N ARG A 111 3.61 5.76 -7.96
CA ARG A 111 4.96 5.32 -7.60
C ARG A 111 4.87 4.24 -6.54
N VAL A 112 5.68 3.20 -6.72
CA VAL A 112 5.68 2.02 -5.85
C VAL A 112 7.12 1.66 -5.52
N GLN A 113 7.40 1.44 -4.24
CA GLN A 113 8.69 0.93 -3.77
C GLN A 113 8.50 0.08 -2.53
N THR A 114 9.45 -0.81 -2.23
CA THR A 114 9.35 -1.64 -1.02
C THR A 114 9.35 -0.76 0.24
N TYR A 115 8.69 -1.20 1.31
CA TYR A 115 8.72 -0.47 2.57
C TYR A 115 10.14 -0.37 3.15
N GLY A 116 11.00 -1.37 2.90
CA GLY A 116 12.43 -1.32 3.22
C GLY A 116 13.14 -0.14 2.55
N GLN A 117 12.99 0.00 1.22
CA GLN A 117 13.56 1.14 0.48
C GLN A 117 13.04 2.49 1.00
N TYR A 118 11.74 2.58 1.28
CA TYR A 118 11.15 3.80 1.86
C TYR A 118 11.72 4.13 3.24
N LYS A 119 11.99 3.13 4.09
CA LYS A 119 12.59 3.37 5.41
C LYS A 119 13.96 4.04 5.31
N HIS A 120 14.75 3.69 4.29
CA HIS A 120 16.07 4.28 4.06
C HIS A 120 16.00 5.69 3.46
N ASN A 121 15.16 5.91 2.44
CA ASN A 121 15.18 7.16 1.68
C ASN A 121 14.06 8.16 2.07
N ARG A 122 13.01 7.71 2.77
CA ARG A 122 11.84 8.48 3.21
C ARG A 122 11.07 9.25 2.13
N ASN A 123 11.37 9.01 0.85
CA ASN A 123 10.74 9.65 -0.30
C ASN A 123 10.71 8.71 -1.53
N PHE A 124 10.08 9.15 -2.61
CA PHE A 124 9.95 8.42 -3.89
C PHE A 124 10.85 9.02 -5.00
N LYS A 125 11.90 9.77 -4.65
CA LYS A 125 12.78 10.40 -5.64
C LYS A 125 13.50 9.32 -6.46
N GLY A 126 13.41 9.40 -7.79
CA GLY A 126 14.01 8.43 -8.70
C GLY A 126 13.21 7.13 -8.88
N VAL A 127 12.02 7.02 -8.29
CA VAL A 127 11.08 5.93 -8.56
C VAL A 127 10.33 6.24 -9.85
N THR A 128 10.50 5.38 -10.85
CA THR A 128 9.78 5.47 -12.12
C THR A 128 8.28 5.26 -11.86
N PRO A 129 7.41 6.20 -12.25
CA PRO A 129 5.98 6.06 -12.04
C PRO A 129 5.35 5.10 -13.05
N PHE A 130 4.33 4.38 -12.62
CA PHE A 130 3.32 3.83 -13.50
C PHE A 130 2.32 4.94 -13.87
N LYS A 131 1.90 4.98 -15.13
CA LYS A 131 0.89 5.90 -15.63
C LYS A 131 -0.48 5.21 -15.61
N LEU A 132 -1.47 5.92 -15.09
CA LEU A 132 -2.85 5.48 -15.05
C LEU A 132 -3.41 5.45 -16.48
N VAL A 133 -3.91 4.28 -16.88
CA VAL A 133 -4.52 4.05 -18.20
C VAL A 133 -6.04 4.06 -18.10
N HIS A 134 -6.61 3.60 -16.98
CA HIS A 134 -8.05 3.59 -16.75
C HIS A 134 -8.39 3.64 -15.25
N GLN A 135 -9.35 4.49 -14.88
CA GLN A 135 -9.96 4.50 -13.53
C GLN A 135 -11.20 3.60 -13.52
N ARG A 136 -11.37 2.84 -12.44
CA ARG A 136 -12.63 2.13 -12.15
C ARG A 136 -13.47 2.93 -11.16
#